data_AF-C6FHN0-F1
#
_entry.id   AF-C6FHN0-F1
#
_cell.length_a   1.000
_cell.length_b   1.000
_cell.length_c   1.000
_cell.angle_alpha   90.00
_cell.angle_beta   90.00
_cell.angle_gamma   90.00
#
_symmetry.space_group_name_H-M   'P 1'
#
loop_
_entity.id
_entity.type
_entity.pdbx_description
1 polymer ?
#
loop_
_entity_poly.entity_id
_entity_poly.type
_entity_poly.pdbx_seq_one_letter_code
_entity_poly.pdbx_strand_id
1 'polypeptide(L)' 'YKNKDHDATMSILDIGLLTGFTVNKNDLDLLAKGHARTIAKYEMDTVLSERGSLIIYL' A
#
# COMPACT_ATOMS: atom_id res chain seq x y z
N TYR A 1 -11.56 -21.98 17.09
CA TYR A 1 -12.08 -20.90 16.24
C TYR A 1 -10.91 -20.19 15.55
N LYS A 2 -10.34 -20.81 14.51
CA LYS A 2 -9.39 -20.21 13.54
C LYS A 2 -9.51 -21.09 12.30
N ASN A 3 -10.39 -20.69 11.39
CA ASN A 3 -10.52 -21.34 10.09
C ASN A 3 -9.23 -21.01 9.31
N LYS A 4 -8.49 -22.04 8.87
CA LYS A 4 -7.22 -21.90 8.14
C LYS A 4 -7.43 -21.72 6.63
N ASP A 5 -8.68 -21.85 6.16
CA ASP A 5 -9.01 -21.97 4.73
C ASP A 5 -9.86 -20.80 4.23
N HIS A 6 -9.77 -19.64 4.86
CA HIS A 6 -10.43 -18.44 4.36
C HIS A 6 -9.39 -17.36 4.12
N ASP A 7 -8.95 -17.26 2.85
CA ASP A 7 -8.18 -16.11 2.38
C ASP A 7 -8.97 -14.84 2.73
N ALA A 8 -8.26 -13.84 3.25
CA ALA A 8 -8.89 -12.57 3.55
C ALA A 8 -9.51 -12.02 2.26
N THR A 9 -10.79 -11.67 2.31
CA THR A 9 -11.49 -11.05 1.18
C THR A 9 -10.82 -9.75 0.74
N MET A 10 -10.05 -9.11 1.64
CA MET A 10 -9.22 -7.94 1.39
C MET A 10 -8.09 -7.86 2.42
N SER A 11 -6.86 -7.53 2.00
CA SER A 11 -5.73 -7.30 2.93
C SER A 11 -5.28 -5.84 2.91
N ILE A 12 -4.97 -5.28 4.08
CA ILE A 12 -4.47 -3.91 4.22
C ILE A 12 -3.07 -3.95 4.81
N LEU A 13 -2.12 -3.32 4.13
CA LEU A 13 -0.75 -3.11 4.59
C LEU A 13 -0.56 -1.64 4.95
N ASP A 14 -0.06 -1.37 6.16
CA ASP A 14 0.36 -0.04 6.61
C ASP A 14 1.89 0.00 6.71
N ILE A 15 2.51 0.91 5.97
CA ILE A 15 3.96 0.98 5.76
C ILE A 15 4.44 2.37 6.16
N GLY A 16 5.27 2.44 7.20
CA GLY A 16 5.97 3.66 7.58
C GLY A 16 7.20 3.91 6.69
N LEU A 17 7.39 5.16 6.26
CA LEU A 17 8.57 5.57 5.51
C LEU A 17 9.65 6.13 6.44
N LEU A 18 10.91 5.87 6.09
CA LEU A 18 12.05 6.48 6.76
C LEU A 18 12.14 7.97 6.40
N THR A 19 12.70 8.78 7.30
CA THR A 19 12.95 10.21 7.06
C THR A 19 13.80 10.42 5.80
N GLY A 20 13.37 11.32 4.93
CA GLY A 20 14.05 11.61 3.66
C GLY A 20 13.79 10.61 2.52
N PHE A 21 12.97 9.58 2.75
CA PHE A 21 12.53 8.65 1.71
C PHE A 21 11.15 9.03 1.18
N THR A 22 10.95 8.83 -0.12
CA THR A 22 9.65 8.95 -0.79
C THR A 22 9.41 7.72 -1.65
N VAL A 23 8.14 7.39 -1.86
CA VAL A 23 7.77 6.23 -2.67
C VAL A 23 7.75 6.61 -4.15
N ASN A 24 8.16 5.68 -5.02
CA ASN A 24 8.03 5.87 -6.46
C ASN A 24 6.55 5.74 -6.87
N LYS A 25 5.91 6.89 -7.14
CA LYS A 25 4.50 6.94 -7.55
C LYS A 25 4.25 6.26 -8.91
N ASN A 26 5.22 6.26 -9.82
CA ASN A 26 5.06 5.62 -11.12
C ASN A 26 4.95 4.10 -10.96
N ASP A 27 5.77 3.52 -10.08
CA ASP A 27 5.72 2.08 -9.81
C ASP A 27 4.42 1.71 -9.10
N LEU A 28 3.99 2.50 -8.11
CA LEU A 28 2.71 2.30 -7.45
C LEU A 28 1.52 2.40 -8.42
N ASP A 29 1.57 3.34 -9.37
CA ASP A 29 0.57 3.47 -10.40
C ASP A 29 0.56 2.27 -11.37
N LEU A 30 1.72 1.70 -11.70
CA LEU A 30 1.78 0.46 -12.48
C LEU A 30 1.14 -0.71 -11.72
N LEU A 31 1.39 -0.82 -10.41
CA LEU A 31 0.81 -1.86 -9.56
C LEU A 31 -0.71 -1.69 -9.37
N ALA A 32 -1.22 -0.45 -9.37
CA ALA A 32 -2.63 -0.14 -9.11
C ALA A 32 -3.49 0.04 -10.36
N LYS A 33 -2.90 0.47 -11.49
CA LYS A 33 -3.62 0.89 -12.71
C LYS A 33 -3.08 0.23 -13.97
N GLY A 34 -1.94 -0.48 -13.89
CA GLY A 34 -1.36 -1.19 -15.03
C GLY A 34 -2.20 -2.38 -15.47
N HIS A 35 -1.82 -2.95 -16.61
CA HIS A 35 -2.47 -4.15 -17.18
C HIS A 35 -2.42 -5.36 -16.23
N ALA A 36 -1.36 -5.48 -15.43
CA ALA A 36 -1.19 -6.51 -14.42
C ALA A 36 -1.29 -5.91 -13.00
N ARG A 37 -2.45 -5.31 -12.70
CA ARG A 37 -2.73 -4.73 -11.37
C ARG A 37 -2.63 -5.80 -10.28
N THR A 38 -1.78 -5.56 -9.30
CA THR A 38 -1.58 -6.44 -8.13
C THR A 38 -2.10 -5.85 -6.83
N ILE A 39 -2.35 -4.53 -6.80
CA ILE A 39 -2.92 -3.85 -5.64
C ILE A 39 -4.23 -3.16 -6.03
N ALA A 40 -5.22 -3.19 -5.15
CA ALA A 40 -6.48 -2.47 -5.35
C ALA A 40 -6.23 -0.94 -5.30
N LYS A 41 -5.67 -0.40 -4.24
CA LYS A 41 -5.41 1.05 -4.17
C LYS A 41 -4.26 1.32 -3.21
N TYR A 42 -3.76 2.55 -3.27
CA TYR A 42 -2.80 3.03 -2.29
C TYR A 42 -3.14 4.45 -1.86
N GLU A 43 -2.81 4.77 -0.62
CA GLU A 43 -2.98 6.10 -0.01
C GLU A 43 -1.65 6.52 0.61
N MET A 44 -1.25 7.77 0.42
CA MET A 44 -0.01 8.32 0.98
C MET A 44 -0.32 9.51 1.86
N ASP A 45 0.17 9.50 3.09
CA ASP A 45 0.17 10.67 3.96
C ASP A 45 1.59 11.23 4.04
N THR A 46 1.82 12.32 3.30
CA THR A 46 3.14 12.96 3.16
C THR A 46 3.08 14.45 3.46
N VAL A 47 1.93 14.99 3.85
CA VAL A 47 1.71 16.45 3.83
C VAL A 47 2.24 17.13 5.10
N LEU A 48 2.44 16.42 6.22
CA LEU A 48 2.74 17.07 7.51
C LEU A 48 3.69 16.34 8.48
N SER A 49 4.22 15.16 8.16
CA SER A 49 5.01 14.35 9.11
C SER A 49 6.44 14.11 8.62
N GLU A 50 7.42 14.21 9.52
CA GLU A 50 8.82 13.80 9.29
C GLU A 50 8.95 12.34 8.84
N ARG A 51 7.93 11.52 9.10
CA ARG A 51 7.79 10.15 8.63
C ARG A 51 6.47 10.03 7.87
N GLY A 52 6.53 9.97 6.54
CA GLY A 52 5.34 9.68 5.73
C GLY A 52 4.87 8.24 5.92
N SER A 53 3.63 7.94 5.53
CA SER A 53 3.09 6.57 5.53
C SER A 53 2.45 6.22 4.18
N LEU A 54 2.40 4.92 3.89
CA LEU A 54 1.78 4.34 2.71
C LEU A 54 0.84 3.21 3.15
N ILE A 55 -0.43 3.34 2.79
CA ILE A 55 -1.42 2.28 2.98
C ILE A 55 -1.64 1.59 1.63
N ILE A 56 -1.49 0.27 1.58
CA ILE A 56 -1.76 -0.57 0.40
C ILE A 56 -2.96 -1.45 0.68
N TYR A 57 -3.88 -1.46 -0.28
CA TYR A 57 -5.07 -2.29 -0.29
C TYR A 57 -4.86 -3.36 -1.35
N LEU A 58 -4.93 -4.64 -0.96
CA LEU A 58 -4.83 -5.81 -1.82
C LEU A 58 -6.23 -6.37 -2.09
#